data_AF-H6CB16-F1
#
_entry.id   AF-H6CB16-F1
#
_cell.length_a   1.000
_cell.length_b   1.000
_cell.length_c   1.000
_cell.angle_alpha   90.00
_cell.angle_beta   90.00
_cell.angle_gamma   90.00
#
_symmetry.space_group_name_H-M   'P 1'
#
loop_
_entity.id
_entity.type
_entity.pdbx_description
1 polymer ?
#
loop_
_entity_poly.entity_id
_entity_poly.type
_entity_poly.pdbx_seq_one_letter_code
_entity_poly.pdbx_strand_id
1 'polypeptide(L)'
;MAPEVRYRTHEQSPKVDVWSLFVVIGIVTQAGSLHDLRLAQYEDVLQCVRAAAAQYTFLSPMAQEDPNLRASAAQMLVKCFNGEGMSTPRHQVGRIPDPVSAQEASRAPEQRGSGPRPQAPLLKPLKPAVGNLKRLNNASPKPLANGKVPQRGIHTRGFPEMERGQFLGYRRFS
;
A
#
# COMPACT_ATOMS: atom_id res chain seq x y z
N MET A 1 -8.51 4.93 -9.32
CA MET A 1 -8.20 3.57 -8.80
C MET A 1 -6.71 3.30 -8.99
N ALA A 2 -6.14 2.31 -8.29
CA ALA A 2 -4.75 1.92 -8.47
C ALA A 2 -4.54 1.09 -9.76
N PRO A 3 -3.36 1.15 -10.41
CA PRO A 3 -3.09 0.44 -11.67
C PRO A 3 -3.31 -1.07 -11.58
N GLU A 4 -2.86 -1.70 -10.50
CA GLU A 4 -2.99 -3.13 -10.30
C GLU A 4 -4.46 -3.58 -10.15
N VAL A 5 -5.35 -2.71 -9.68
CA VAL A 5 -6.79 -2.97 -9.62
C VAL A 5 -7.41 -2.82 -11.01
N ARG A 6 -6.98 -1.81 -11.77
CA ARG A 6 -7.48 -1.54 -13.13
C ARG A 6 -7.14 -2.67 -14.09
N TYR A 7 -5.88 -3.10 -14.09
CA TYR A 7 -5.33 -4.07 -15.02
C TYR A 7 -5.28 -5.49 -14.48
N ARG A 8 -5.62 -5.70 -13.19
CA ARG A 8 -5.55 -7.01 -12.50
C ARG A 8 -4.19 -7.68 -12.62
N THR A 9 -3.12 -6.89 -12.52
CA THR A 9 -1.74 -7.35 -12.74
C THR A 9 -1.09 -7.97 -11.52
N HIS A 10 -1.55 -7.61 -10.32
CA HIS A 10 -0.98 -8.08 -9.05
C HIS A 10 -2.09 -8.46 -8.08
N GLU A 11 -1.74 -9.27 -7.07
CA GLU A 11 -2.62 -9.48 -5.91
C GLU A 11 -2.87 -8.15 -5.20
N GLN A 12 -4.12 -7.91 -4.84
CA GLN A 12 -4.47 -6.72 -4.10
C GLN A 12 -3.86 -6.78 -2.70
N SER A 13 -3.24 -5.67 -2.31
CA SER A 13 -2.68 -5.48 -0.97
C SER A 13 -3.17 -4.15 -0.41
N PRO A 14 -2.96 -3.88 0.88
CA PRO A 14 -3.26 -2.56 1.47
C PRO A 14 -2.54 -1.38 0.78
N LYS A 15 -1.59 -1.64 -0.13
CA LYS A 15 -0.95 -0.59 -0.94
C LYS A 15 -1.89 0.06 -1.97
N VAL A 16 -3.02 -0.56 -2.28
CA VAL A 16 -4.10 0.07 -3.08
C VAL A 16 -4.68 1.29 -2.33
N ASP A 17 -4.81 1.19 -1.01
CA ASP A 17 -5.29 2.29 -0.17
C ASP A 17 -4.26 3.42 -0.11
N VAL A 18 -2.96 3.09 -0.07
CA VAL A 18 -1.87 4.07 -0.12
C VAL A 18 -1.90 4.87 -1.42
N TRP A 19 -2.13 4.21 -2.56
CA TRP A 19 -2.32 4.89 -3.85
C TRP A 19 -3.54 5.82 -3.81
N SER A 20 -4.67 5.31 -3.32
CA SER A 20 -5.91 6.09 -3.25
C SER A 20 -5.76 7.31 -2.35
N LEU A 21 -5.05 7.17 -1.22
CA LEU A 21 -4.71 8.28 -0.34
C LEU A 21 -3.86 9.34 -1.04
N PHE A 22 -2.84 8.93 -1.83
CA PHE A 22 -2.04 9.88 -2.61
C PHE A 22 -2.89 10.67 -3.60
N VAL A 23 -3.76 9.97 -4.35
CA VAL A 23 -4.66 10.62 -5.31
C VAL A 23 -5.58 11.62 -4.61
N VAL A 24 -6.16 11.25 -3.45
CA VAL A 24 -7.01 12.16 -2.67
C VAL A 24 -6.23 13.38 -2.19
N ILE A 25 -5.02 13.21 -1.67
CA ILE A 25 -4.15 14.33 -1.30
C ILE A 25 -3.93 15.23 -2.52
N GLY A 26 -3.58 14.66 -3.67
CA GLY A 26 -3.36 15.42 -4.91
C GLY A 26 -4.60 16.17 -5.40
N ILE A 27 -5.80 15.61 -5.24
CA ILE A 27 -7.06 16.31 -5.56
C ILE A 27 -7.25 17.50 -4.60
N VAL A 28 -7.13 17.27 -3.28
CA VAL A 28 -7.36 18.29 -2.25
C VAL A 28 -6.35 19.43 -2.36
N THR A 29 -5.09 19.11 -2.68
CA THR A 29 -4.02 20.11 -2.87
C THR A 29 -3.95 20.66 -4.30
N GLN A 30 -4.84 20.22 -5.19
CA GLN A 30 -4.87 20.59 -6.61
C GLN A 30 -3.56 20.27 -7.37
N ALA A 31 -2.83 19.27 -6.92
CA ALA A 31 -1.59 18.78 -7.51
C ALA A 31 -1.81 18.12 -8.87
N GLY A 32 -0.88 18.34 -9.81
CA GLY A 32 -0.84 17.64 -11.10
C GLY A 32 -2.13 17.72 -11.93
N SER A 33 -3.01 18.69 -11.65
CA SER A 33 -4.35 18.82 -12.24
C SER A 33 -5.29 17.64 -11.98
N LEU A 34 -5.07 16.86 -10.91
CA LEU A 34 -5.92 15.72 -10.54
C LEU A 34 -7.37 16.10 -10.18
N HIS A 35 -7.62 17.37 -9.88
CA HIS A 35 -8.93 17.90 -9.57
C HIS A 35 -9.80 18.18 -10.82
N ASP A 36 -9.23 18.10 -12.04
CA ASP A 36 -9.98 18.36 -13.27
C ASP A 36 -10.98 17.22 -13.55
N LEU A 37 -12.27 17.55 -13.59
CA LEU A 37 -13.36 16.62 -13.87
C LEU A 37 -13.37 16.12 -15.33
N ARG A 38 -12.57 16.70 -16.21
CA ARG A 38 -12.45 16.33 -17.63
C ARG A 38 -11.50 15.16 -17.89
N LEU A 39 -10.87 14.60 -16.85
CA LEU A 39 -10.02 13.41 -16.97
C LEU A 39 -10.86 12.21 -17.43
N ALA A 40 -10.91 11.99 -18.74
CA ALA A 40 -11.76 10.98 -19.36
C ALA A 40 -11.04 9.64 -19.51
N GLN A 41 -9.73 9.65 -19.75
CA GLN A 41 -8.94 8.42 -19.91
C GLN A 41 -8.12 8.14 -18.66
N TYR A 42 -7.97 6.84 -18.37
CA TYR A 42 -7.18 6.41 -17.21
C TYR A 42 -5.70 6.78 -17.35
N GLU A 43 -5.17 6.80 -18.57
CA GLU A 43 -3.78 7.23 -18.84
C GLU A 43 -3.56 8.72 -18.49
N ASP A 44 -4.57 9.57 -18.72
CA ASP A 44 -4.50 10.98 -18.31
C ASP A 44 -4.38 11.09 -16.79
N VAL A 45 -5.14 10.26 -16.06
CA VAL A 45 -5.06 10.19 -14.60
C VAL A 45 -3.65 9.76 -14.16
N LEU A 46 -3.05 8.74 -14.79
CA LEU A 46 -1.68 8.33 -14.46
C LEU A 46 -0.68 9.45 -14.70
N GLN A 47 -0.81 10.18 -15.81
CA GLN A 47 0.06 11.30 -16.12
C GLN A 47 -0.08 12.42 -15.07
N CYS A 48 -1.31 12.73 -14.64
CA CYS A 48 -1.57 13.68 -13.56
C CYS A 48 -0.99 13.20 -12.22
N VAL A 49 -1.09 11.91 -11.90
CA VAL A 49 -0.50 11.31 -10.70
C VAL A 49 1.03 11.44 -10.73
N ARG A 50 1.67 11.15 -11.87
CA ARG A 50 3.13 11.34 -12.05
C ARG A 50 3.54 12.80 -11.87
N ALA A 51 2.77 13.73 -12.43
CA ALA A 51 3.01 15.16 -12.26
C ALA A 51 2.87 15.60 -10.79
N ALA A 52 1.83 15.13 -10.09
CA ALA A 52 1.65 15.37 -8.66
C ALA A 52 2.80 14.76 -7.83
N ALA A 53 3.30 13.58 -8.19
CA ALA A 53 4.42 12.93 -7.52
C ALA A 53 5.74 13.70 -7.71
N ALA A 54 5.92 14.34 -8.86
CA ALA A 54 7.05 15.24 -9.11
C ALA A 54 6.95 16.54 -8.30
N GLN A 55 5.73 17.07 -8.07
CA GLN A 55 5.50 18.25 -7.22
C GLN A 55 5.72 17.93 -5.74
N TYR A 56 5.24 16.77 -5.27
CA TYR A 56 5.34 16.33 -3.88
C TYR A 56 6.31 15.16 -3.76
N THR A 57 7.59 15.44 -3.97
CA THR A 57 8.66 14.42 -4.02
C THR A 57 8.72 13.54 -2.76
N PHE A 58 8.39 14.09 -1.59
CA PHE A 58 8.35 13.33 -0.33
C PHE A 58 7.19 12.33 -0.26
N LEU A 59 6.11 12.53 -1.02
CA LEU A 59 4.97 11.60 -1.14
C LEU A 59 5.08 10.70 -2.38
N SER A 60 6.01 10.97 -3.29
CA SER A 60 6.20 10.17 -4.52
C SER A 60 6.27 8.65 -4.31
N PRO A 61 6.79 8.10 -3.19
CA PRO A 61 6.77 6.64 -2.97
C PRO A 61 5.36 6.03 -2.87
N MET A 62 4.33 6.83 -2.55
CA MET A 62 2.93 6.39 -2.53
C MET A 62 2.35 6.22 -3.92
N ALA A 63 2.91 6.93 -4.91
CA ALA A 63 2.42 7.04 -6.27
C ALA A 63 3.16 6.13 -7.26
N GLN A 64 3.92 5.16 -6.78
CA GLN A 64 4.58 4.17 -7.64
C GLN A 64 3.53 3.26 -8.27
N GLU A 65 3.58 3.12 -9.60
CA GLU A 65 2.61 2.31 -10.34
C GLU A 65 2.77 0.81 -10.04
N ASP A 66 4.02 0.34 -9.95
CA ASP A 66 4.31 -1.01 -9.48
C ASP A 66 4.07 -1.10 -7.96
N PRO A 67 3.12 -1.94 -7.49
CA PRO A 67 2.85 -2.09 -6.07
C PRO A 67 4.05 -2.66 -5.27
N ASN A 68 5.01 -3.33 -5.91
CA ASN A 68 6.21 -3.82 -5.24
C ASN A 68 7.19 -2.69 -4.92
N LEU A 69 7.20 -1.63 -5.72
CA LEU A 69 8.01 -0.43 -5.51
C LEU A 69 7.29 0.62 -4.67
N ARG A 70 5.95 0.52 -4.56
CA ARG A 70 5.13 1.44 -3.77
C ARG A 70 5.40 1.28 -2.28
N ALA A 71 5.52 2.40 -1.58
CA ALA A 71 5.65 2.40 -0.13
C ALA A 71 4.37 1.87 0.54
N SER A 72 4.53 1.16 1.65
CA SER A 72 3.42 0.86 2.57
C SER A 72 3.10 2.06 3.47
N ALA A 73 1.94 2.06 4.11
CA ALA A 73 1.56 3.10 5.07
C ALA A 73 2.59 3.22 6.21
N ALA A 74 3.03 2.09 6.77
CA ALA A 74 4.08 2.02 7.79
C ALA A 74 5.38 2.69 7.32
N GLN A 75 5.80 2.45 6.08
CA GLN A 75 6.99 3.08 5.51
C GLN A 75 6.83 4.59 5.33
N MET A 76 5.65 5.05 4.91
CA MET A 76 5.36 6.48 4.80
C MET A 76 5.31 7.17 6.16
N LEU A 77 4.81 6.51 7.21
CA LEU A 77 4.85 7.03 8.58
C LEU A 77 6.28 7.18 9.10
N VAL A 78 7.16 6.22 8.82
CA VAL A 78 8.60 6.38 9.13
C VAL A 78 9.20 7.56 8.36
N LYS A 79 8.91 7.69 7.06
CA LYS A 79 9.48 8.74 6.21
C LYS A 79 9.01 10.14 6.58
N CYS A 80 7.71 10.33 6.82
CA CYS A 80 7.09 11.66 6.98
C CYS A 80 6.93 12.07 8.45
N PHE A 81 6.82 11.11 9.36
CA PHE A 81 6.47 11.37 10.76
C PHE A 81 7.43 10.65 11.74
N ASN A 82 8.60 10.22 11.27
CA ASN A 82 9.61 9.51 12.08
C ASN A 82 9.07 8.25 12.80
N GLY A 83 7.98 7.68 12.30
CA GLY A 83 7.31 6.50 12.86
C GLY A 83 6.25 6.80 13.91
N GLU A 84 5.89 8.07 14.13
CA GLU A 84 4.75 8.43 14.97
C GLU A 84 3.44 7.89 14.38
N GLY A 85 2.53 7.43 15.24
CA GLY A 85 1.26 6.83 14.84
C GLY A 85 1.34 5.39 14.36
N MET A 86 2.51 4.75 14.44
CA MET A 86 2.68 3.33 14.11
C MET A 86 2.35 2.43 15.29
N SER A 87 1.58 1.36 15.03
CA SER A 87 1.46 0.22 15.96
C SER A 87 2.54 -0.84 15.72
N THR A 88 3.13 -0.87 14.52
CA THR A 88 4.21 -1.79 14.16
C THR A 88 5.57 -1.26 14.65
N PRO A 89 6.40 -2.07 15.33
CA PRO A 89 7.74 -1.66 15.74
C PRO A 89 8.61 -1.22 14.55
N ARG A 90 9.33 -0.11 14.69
CA ARG A 90 10.12 0.49 13.60
C ARG A 90 11.12 -0.47 12.95
N HIS A 91 11.75 -1.36 13.73
CA HIS A 91 12.72 -2.33 13.21
C HIS A 91 12.11 -3.40 12.30
N GLN A 92 10.79 -3.59 12.34
CA GLN A 92 10.05 -4.50 11.45
C GLN A 92 9.61 -3.81 10.16
N VAL A 93 9.77 -2.49 10.07
CA VAL A 93 9.42 -1.71 8.88
C VAL A 93 10.59 -1.77 7.92
N GLY A 94 10.42 -2.49 6.81
CA GLY A 94 11.41 -2.53 5.73
C GLY A 94 11.63 -1.15 5.10
N ARG A 95 12.75 -0.96 4.41
CA ARG A 95 13.04 0.29 3.68
C ARG A 95 12.09 0.47 2.49
N ILE A 96 11.82 1.71 2.12
CA ILE A 96 11.12 2.03 0.88
C ILE A 96 12.01 1.57 -0.29
N PRO A 97 11.50 0.74 -1.22
CA PRO A 97 12.26 0.34 -2.41
C PRO A 97 12.65 1.56 -3.24
N ASP A 98 13.91 1.59 -3.69
CA ASP A 98 14.37 2.59 -4.65
C ASP A 98 14.13 2.05 -6.07
N PRO A 99 13.31 2.73 -6.90
CA PRO A 99 13.05 2.30 -8.27
C PRO A 99 14.33 2.23 -9.11
N VAL A 100 15.35 3.07 -8.83
CA VAL A 100 16.63 3.06 -9.56
C VAL A 100 17.41 1.78 -9.24
N SER A 101 17.45 1.41 -7.96
CA SER A 101 18.17 0.22 -7.51
C SER A 101 17.48 -1.09 -7.95
N ALA A 102 16.15 -1.11 -7.99
CA ALA A 102 15.39 -2.26 -8.49
C ALA A 102 15.61 -2.51 -10.00
N GLN A 103 15.79 -1.45 -10.78
CA GLN A 103 16.05 -1.53 -12.21
C GLN A 103 17.49 -2.01 -12.50
N GLU A 104 18.47 -1.64 -11.68
CA GLU A 104 19.85 -2.16 -11.78
C GLU A 104 19.95 -3.63 -11.39
N ALA A 105 19.24 -4.07 -10.35
CA ALA A 105 19.17 -5.48 -9.98
C ALA A 105 18.60 -6.37 -11.10
N SER A 106 17.69 -5.80 -11.92
CA SER A 106 17.12 -6.48 -13.08
C SER A 106 17.99 -6.39 -14.35
N ARG A 107 19.02 -5.54 -14.36
CA ARG A 107 19.92 -5.31 -15.52
C ARG A 107 21.34 -5.82 -15.31
N ALA A 108 21.63 -6.49 -14.19
CA ALA A 108 22.91 -7.15 -13.97
C ALA A 108 23.15 -8.16 -15.12
N PRO A 109 24.25 -8.04 -15.90
CA PRO A 109 24.53 -8.96 -17.00
C PRO A 109 24.84 -10.35 -16.44
N GLU A 110 24.26 -11.39 -17.05
CA GLU A 110 24.76 -12.77 -17.01
C GLU A 110 26.15 -12.88 -17.66
N GLN A 111 27.16 -12.21 -17.10
CA GLN A 111 28.56 -12.38 -17.46
C GLN A 111 29.36 -12.88 -16.25
N ARG A 112 29.22 -14.17 -15.98
CA ARG A 112 30.37 -15.05 -15.69
C ARG A 112 30.27 -16.19 -16.69
N GLY A 113 31.05 -16.21 -17.75
CA GLY A 113 32.50 -16.24 -17.68
C GLY A 113 32.91 -17.68 -17.43
N SER A 114 33.03 -18.43 -18.52
CA SER A 114 33.68 -19.73 -18.59
C SER A 114 35.08 -19.68 -17.96
N GLY A 115 35.33 -20.52 -16.96
CA GLY A 115 36.63 -20.74 -16.33
C GLY A 115 36.66 -22.14 -15.68
N PRO A 116 37.84 -22.78 -15.56
CA PRO A 116 37.98 -24.22 -15.69
C PRO A 116 37.54 -25.03 -14.46
N ARG A 117 36.99 -26.20 -14.77
CA ARG A 117 36.64 -27.33 -13.92
C ARG A 117 37.69 -27.64 -12.84
N PRO A 118 37.37 -27.48 -11.54
CA PRO A 118 38.08 -28.18 -10.47
C PRO A 118 37.46 -29.57 -10.30
N GLN A 119 38.32 -30.59 -10.28
CA GLN A 119 37.92 -31.98 -10.10
C GLN A 119 37.25 -32.20 -8.73
N ALA A 120 36.24 -33.06 -8.72
CA ALA A 120 35.47 -33.44 -7.55
C ALA A 120 36.27 -34.37 -6.61
N PRO A 121 36.20 -34.17 -5.29
CA PRO A 121 36.41 -35.24 -4.33
C PRO A 121 35.12 -36.04 -4.12
N LEU A 122 35.22 -37.33 -4.40
CA LEU A 122 34.22 -38.38 -4.19
C LEU A 122 33.70 -38.39 -2.74
N LEU A 123 32.43 -38.03 -2.54
CA LEU A 123 31.70 -38.27 -1.28
C LEU A 123 30.76 -39.47 -1.44
N LYS A 124 30.85 -40.37 -0.47
CA LYS A 124 30.21 -41.70 -0.42
C LYS A 124 28.67 -41.59 -0.37
N PRO A 125 27.92 -42.57 -0.90
CA PRO A 125 26.46 -42.53 -0.93
C PRO A 125 25.87 -42.87 0.45
N LEU A 126 25.09 -41.96 1.04
CA LEU A 126 24.14 -42.32 2.09
C LEU A 126 22.82 -42.75 1.45
N LYS A 127 22.36 -43.94 1.83
CA LYS A 127 21.11 -44.59 1.40
C LYS A 127 19.86 -43.85 1.91
N PRO A 128 18.70 -44.04 1.25
CA PRO A 128 17.51 -43.22 1.44
C PRO A 128 16.67 -43.71 2.63
N ALA A 129 16.16 -42.75 3.42
CA ALA A 129 15.11 -43.02 4.39
C ALA A 129 13.80 -42.41 3.87
N VAL A 130 12.95 -43.30 3.36
CA VAL A 130 11.54 -43.06 3.07
C VAL A 130 10.83 -42.75 4.39
N GLY A 131 10.14 -41.60 4.45
CA GLY A 131 9.48 -41.13 5.67
C GLY A 131 8.30 -40.21 5.38
N ASN A 132 7.28 -40.77 4.72
CA ASN A 132 5.86 -40.42 4.75
C ASN A 132 5.44 -38.95 4.99
N LEU A 133 5.00 -38.32 3.90
CA LEU A 133 4.13 -37.14 3.88
C LEU A 133 2.76 -37.50 4.51
N LYS A 134 2.59 -37.26 5.82
CA LYS A 134 1.26 -37.28 6.45
C LYS A 134 0.68 -35.86 6.50
N ARG A 135 -0.06 -35.58 5.44
CA ARG A 135 -1.25 -34.74 5.36
C ARG A 135 -2.06 -34.81 6.67
N LEU A 136 -2.18 -33.68 7.38
CA LEU A 136 -3.25 -33.47 8.34
C LEU A 136 -4.15 -32.35 7.79
N ASN A 137 -5.35 -32.80 7.42
CA ASN A 137 -6.46 -31.99 6.94
C ASN A 137 -7.12 -31.25 8.11
N ASN A 138 -7.65 -30.07 7.77
CA ASN A 138 -8.96 -29.55 8.16
C ASN A 138 -9.43 -29.79 9.60
N ALA A 139 -9.39 -28.72 10.40
CA ALA A 139 -10.33 -28.53 11.51
C ALA A 139 -11.14 -27.25 11.25
N SER A 140 -12.37 -27.43 10.79
CA SER A 140 -13.40 -26.39 10.77
C SER A 140 -13.77 -25.98 12.20
N PRO A 141 -14.02 -24.69 12.49
CA PRO A 141 -14.66 -24.30 13.74
C PRO A 141 -16.16 -24.60 13.67
N LYS A 142 -16.66 -25.44 14.59
CA LYS A 142 -18.09 -25.62 14.84
C LYS A 142 -18.66 -24.34 15.47
N PRO A 143 -19.82 -23.83 15.02
CA PRO A 143 -20.60 -22.88 15.79
C PRO A 143 -21.59 -23.64 16.69
N LEU A 144 -21.64 -23.32 17.98
CA LEU A 144 -22.85 -23.57 18.76
C LEU A 144 -23.11 -22.43 19.74
N ALA A 145 -24.30 -21.89 19.56
CA ALA A 145 -25.05 -20.97 20.39
C ALA A 145 -24.91 -21.22 21.90
N ASN A 146 -24.74 -20.15 22.67
CA ASN A 146 -25.78 -19.58 23.52
C ASN A 146 -25.18 -18.55 24.48
N GLY A 147 -25.90 -17.43 24.68
CA GLY A 147 -25.82 -16.73 25.96
C GLY A 147 -25.63 -15.22 25.90
N LYS A 148 -26.78 -14.52 25.95
CA LYS A 148 -26.99 -13.22 26.62
C LYS A 148 -26.48 -11.97 25.89
N VAL A 149 -27.40 -11.41 25.11
CA VAL A 149 -27.53 -9.97 24.82
C VAL A 149 -27.86 -9.23 26.12
N PRO A 150 -27.13 -8.17 26.49
CA PRO A 150 -27.66 -7.10 27.32
C PRO A 150 -28.12 -5.96 26.41
N GLN A 151 -29.44 -5.83 26.28
CA GLN A 151 -30.06 -4.57 25.85
C GLN A 151 -29.80 -3.52 26.94
N ARG A 152 -29.09 -2.45 26.57
CA ARG A 152 -29.19 -1.13 27.20
C ARG A 152 -29.36 -0.18 26.01
N GLY A 153 -30.53 0.38 25.75
CA GLY A 153 -31.30 1.18 26.67
C GLY A 153 -31.24 2.59 26.09
N ILE A 154 -32.18 2.88 25.19
CA ILE A 154 -32.35 4.17 24.52
C ILE A 154 -32.60 5.21 25.62
N HIS A 155 -31.67 6.16 25.76
CA HIS A 155 -31.92 7.39 26.50
C HIS A 155 -31.99 8.54 25.50
N THR A 156 -33.20 8.80 25.02
CA THR A 156 -33.60 10.10 24.52
C THR A 156 -33.61 11.09 25.68
N ARG A 157 -32.79 12.14 25.61
CA ARG A 157 -32.99 13.37 26.40
C ARG A 157 -32.63 14.58 25.55
N GLY A 158 -33.66 15.29 25.12
CA GLY A 158 -33.76 16.75 25.15
C GLY A 158 -32.78 17.55 24.30
N PHE A 159 -33.28 18.01 23.16
CA PHE A 159 -32.93 19.32 22.58
C PHE A 159 -33.19 20.44 23.60
N PRO A 160 -32.37 21.51 23.55
CA PRO A 160 -32.87 22.79 23.06
C PRO A 160 -31.94 23.30 21.94
N GLU A 161 -32.40 23.57 20.72
CA GLU A 161 -33.07 24.80 20.31
C GLU A 161 -32.43 26.09 20.86
N MET A 162 -31.52 26.67 20.06
CA MET A 162 -31.28 28.11 19.90
C MET A 162 -30.47 28.28 18.60
N GLU A 163 -31.13 28.73 17.53
CA GLU A 163 -31.07 30.11 17.01
C GLU A 163 -29.81 30.34 16.16
N ARG A 164 -29.92 30.26 14.82
CA ARG A 164 -30.23 31.35 13.88
C ARG A 164 -29.27 32.55 13.99
N GLY A 165 -28.46 32.71 12.95
CA GLY A 165 -27.63 33.88 12.66
C GLY A 165 -26.63 33.54 11.57
N GLN A 166 -27.04 33.45 10.30
CA GLN A 166 -26.84 34.54 9.32
C GLN A 166 -25.62 35.42 9.63
N PHE A 167 -24.53 35.26 8.89
CA PHE A 167 -23.77 36.41 8.44
C PHE A 167 -23.29 36.21 6.99
N LEU A 168 -23.66 37.21 6.21
CA LEU A 168 -23.41 37.40 4.80
C LEU A 168 -21.94 37.76 4.54
N GLY A 169 -21.38 37.17 3.50
CA GLY A 169 -20.87 37.94 2.36
C GLY A 169 -19.48 38.59 2.47
N TYR A 170 -18.96 38.81 1.25
CA TYR A 170 -17.82 39.67 0.85
C TYR A 170 -16.43 39.03 0.97
N ARG A 171 -15.52 39.14 -0.01
CA ARG A 171 -15.54 39.81 -1.32
C ARG A 171 -14.33 39.28 -2.11
N ARG A 172 -14.47 39.19 -3.44
CA ARG A 172 -13.35 39.27 -4.38
C ARG A 172 -12.49 40.50 -4.07
N PHE A 173 -11.17 40.34 -4.15
CA PHE A 173 -10.30 41.41 -4.60
C PHE A 173 -9.52 40.94 -5.82
N SER A 174 -9.45 41.90 -6.74
CA SER A 174 -8.88 41.98 -8.09
C SER A 174 -7.47 41.45 -8.25
#